data_AF-A0A8J3XWC6-F1
#
_entry.id   AF-A0A8J3XWC6-F1
#
_cell.length_a   1.000
_cell.length_b   1.000
_cell.length_c   1.000
_cell.angle_alpha   90.00
_cell.angle_beta   90.00
_cell.angle_gamma   90.00
#
_symmetry.space_group_name_H-M   'P 1'
#
loop_
_entity.id
_entity.type
_entity.pdbx_description
1 polymer ?
#
loop_
_entity_poly.entity_id
_entity_poly.type
_entity_poly.pdbx_seq_one_letter_code
_entity_poly.pdbx_strand_id
1 'polypeptide(L)'
;MISGGSPVMGSGYARLDIGEPGETMATCEVCGNDYDMSFEVHAQGAVHVFDSFECAITRMAPVCEHCSCRIVGHGVAVDGRWYCCAHCARESGATAIVDRESAPGGRR
;
A
#
# COMPACT_ATOMS: atom_id res chain seq x y z
N MET A 1 34.97 -41.59 11.62
CA MET A 1 35.21 -40.15 11.87
C MET A 1 34.20 -39.37 11.05
N ILE A 2 33.32 -38.68 11.77
CA ILE A 2 32.27 -37.80 11.29
C ILE A 2 32.84 -36.49 10.75
N SER A 3 32.45 -36.11 9.53
CA SER A 3 32.51 -34.75 8.99
C SER A 3 31.96 -34.84 7.56
N GLY A 4 30.80 -34.29 7.19
CA GLY A 4 30.01 -33.21 7.77
C GLY A 4 29.41 -32.48 6.58
N GLY A 5 28.41 -33.09 5.94
CA GLY A 5 27.62 -32.42 4.91
C GLY A 5 26.76 -31.36 5.57
N SER A 6 27.01 -30.09 5.27
CA SER A 6 26.09 -29.01 5.64
C SER A 6 24.99 -28.94 4.57
N PRO A 7 23.72 -29.18 4.92
CA PRO A 7 22.62 -28.87 4.04
C PRO A 7 22.47 -27.35 4.03
N VAL A 8 22.65 -26.73 2.87
CA VAL A 8 22.23 -25.34 2.68
C VAL A 8 20.73 -25.28 2.88
N MET A 9 20.31 -24.68 3.99
CA MET A 9 18.92 -24.36 4.25
C MET A 9 18.46 -23.36 3.19
N GLY A 10 17.75 -23.86 2.18
CA GLY A 10 17.04 -23.02 1.22
C GLY A 10 16.00 -22.20 1.98
N SER A 11 16.28 -20.91 2.16
CA SER A 11 15.32 -19.92 2.66
C SER A 11 14.09 -19.96 1.77
N GLY A 12 13.01 -20.51 2.32
CA GLY A 12 11.74 -20.72 1.64
C GLY A 12 10.96 -19.42 1.49
N TYR A 13 11.37 -18.57 0.55
CA TYR A 13 10.41 -17.74 -0.17
C TYR A 13 10.21 -18.39 -1.54
N ALA A 14 9.01 -18.91 -1.75
CA ALA A 14 8.63 -19.55 -3.01
C ALA A 14 8.96 -18.61 -4.17
N ARG A 15 9.79 -19.10 -5.10
CA ARG A 15 9.99 -18.49 -6.42
C ARG A 15 8.66 -18.59 -7.17
N LEU A 16 7.79 -17.62 -6.97
CA LEU A 16 6.71 -17.34 -7.90
C LEU A 16 7.33 -16.50 -9.02
N ASP A 17 7.63 -17.18 -10.13
CA ASP A 17 7.69 -16.60 -11.48
C ASP A 17 8.33 -15.21 -11.62
N ILE A 18 9.54 -15.02 -11.07
CA ILE A 18 10.33 -13.81 -11.36
C ILE A 18 10.85 -14.01 -12.79
N GLY A 19 10.33 -13.18 -13.72
CA GLY A 19 10.61 -13.24 -15.16
C GLY A 19 12.11 -13.31 -15.50
N GLU A 20 12.42 -13.83 -16.69
CA GLU A 20 13.80 -14.03 -17.13
C GLU A 20 14.56 -12.69 -17.21
N PRO A 21 15.88 -12.68 -16.89
CA PRO A 21 16.70 -11.46 -16.90
C PRO A 21 16.85 -10.92 -18.33
N GLY A 22 15.97 -9.99 -18.70
CA GLY A 22 15.90 -9.42 -20.04
C GLY A 22 14.67 -8.53 -20.32
N GLU A 23 13.63 -8.55 -19.48
CA GLU A 23 12.57 -7.54 -19.51
C GLU A 23 13.05 -6.30 -18.77
N THR A 24 12.94 -5.12 -19.39
CA THR A 24 13.25 -3.83 -18.76
C THR A 24 12.55 -3.73 -17.42
N MET A 25 13.35 -3.67 -16.37
CA MET A 25 12.91 -3.48 -15.00
C MET A 25 12.04 -2.21 -14.96
N ALA A 26 10.89 -2.29 -14.31
CA ALA A 26 9.95 -1.17 -14.33
C ALA A 26 10.44 -0.11 -13.34
N THR A 27 10.69 1.11 -13.82
CA THR A 27 11.23 2.19 -12.98
C THR A 27 10.15 2.78 -12.08
N CYS A 28 10.42 2.89 -10.78
CA CYS A 28 9.51 3.50 -9.82
C CYS A 28 9.26 4.98 -10.15
N GLU A 29 7.99 5.38 -10.23
CA GLU A 29 7.59 6.76 -10.55
C GLU A 29 7.99 7.81 -9.50
N VAL A 30 8.36 7.36 -8.29
CA VAL A 30 8.62 8.25 -7.15
C VAL A 30 10.12 8.42 -6.91
N CYS A 31 10.84 7.32 -6.70
CA CYS A 31 12.25 7.35 -6.35
C CYS A 31 13.18 7.15 -7.56
N GLY A 32 12.64 6.71 -8.71
CA GLY A 32 13.43 6.41 -9.91
C GLY A 32 14.28 5.14 -9.82
N ASN A 33 14.07 4.32 -8.78
CA ASN A 33 14.76 3.04 -8.66
C ASN A 33 14.28 2.07 -9.74
N ASP A 34 15.23 1.31 -10.27
CA ASP A 34 15.00 0.32 -11.30
C ASP A 34 15.11 -1.06 -10.67
N TYR A 35 13.96 -1.73 -10.47
CA TYR A 35 13.88 -2.86 -9.55
C TYR A 35 13.10 -4.06 -10.09
N ASP A 36 13.54 -5.26 -9.72
CA ASP A 36 12.99 -6.54 -10.17
C ASP A 36 11.64 -6.86 -9.58
N MET A 37 11.38 -6.36 -8.37
CA MET A 37 10.09 -6.52 -7.71
C MET A 37 9.23 -5.26 -7.78
N SER A 38 9.45 -4.40 -8.80
CA SER A 38 8.49 -3.35 -9.12
C SER A 38 7.11 -3.93 -9.42
N PHE A 39 6.06 -3.18 -9.07
CA PHE A 39 4.67 -3.58 -9.21
C PHE A 39 3.80 -2.45 -9.72
N GLU A 40 2.68 -2.83 -10.35
CA GLU A 40 1.70 -1.88 -10.87
C GLU A 40 0.52 -1.68 -9.91
N VAL A 41 0.05 -0.45 -9.82
CA VAL A 41 -1.22 -0.08 -9.19
C VAL A 41 -2.15 0.48 -10.26
N HIS A 42 -3.23 -0.23 -10.54
CA HIS A 42 -4.27 0.17 -11.49
C HIS A 42 -5.39 0.88 -10.72
N ALA A 43 -5.41 2.21 -10.74
CA ALA A 43 -6.39 3.00 -10.01
C ALA A 43 -6.64 4.36 -10.65
N GLN A 44 -7.80 4.96 -10.38
CA GLN A 44 -8.15 6.31 -10.83
C GLN A 44 -8.04 6.51 -12.37
N GLY A 45 -8.21 5.43 -13.14
CA GLY A 45 -8.11 5.46 -14.60
C GLY A 45 -6.66 5.50 -15.13
N ALA A 46 -5.67 5.27 -14.28
CA ALA A 46 -4.25 5.21 -14.65
C ALA A 46 -3.61 3.92 -14.12
N VAL A 47 -2.49 3.57 -14.74
CA VAL A 47 -1.57 2.52 -14.26
C VAL A 47 -0.35 3.24 -13.73
N HIS A 48 0.04 2.90 -12.49
CA HIS A 48 1.22 3.45 -11.85
C HIS A 48 2.23 2.37 -11.50
N VAL A 49 3.52 2.66 -11.61
CA VAL A 49 4.62 1.73 -11.28
C VAL A 49 5.37 2.17 -10.03
N PHE A 50 5.53 1.27 -9.05
CA PHE A 50 6.31 1.50 -7.83
C PHE A 50 7.16 0.30 -7.45
N ASP A 51 8.25 0.54 -6.73
CA ASP A 51 9.15 -0.48 -6.19
C ASP A 51 8.86 -0.81 -4.71
N SER A 52 7.99 -0.04 -4.07
CA SER A 52 7.70 -0.11 -2.63
C SER A 52 6.34 0.47 -2.30
N PHE A 53 5.68 -0.08 -1.26
CA PHE A 53 4.43 0.48 -0.76
C PHE A 53 4.59 1.89 -0.22
N GLU A 54 5.76 2.24 0.31
CA GLU A 54 6.05 3.60 0.76
C GLU A 54 5.95 4.60 -0.40
N CYS A 55 6.56 4.29 -1.56
CA CYS A 55 6.45 5.13 -2.75
C CYS A 55 5.00 5.20 -3.26
N ALA A 56 4.31 4.06 -3.34
CA ALA A 56 2.91 4.01 -3.76
C ALA A 56 2.01 4.87 -2.86
N ILE A 57 2.10 4.70 -1.54
CA ILE A 57 1.33 5.46 -0.54
C ILE A 57 1.68 6.95 -0.62
N THR A 58 2.97 7.28 -0.72
CA THR A 58 3.44 8.67 -0.84
C THR A 58 2.91 9.34 -2.10
N ARG A 59 2.73 8.62 -3.20
CA ARG A 59 2.21 9.21 -4.43
C ARG A 59 0.69 9.29 -4.47
N MET A 60 0.01 8.26 -3.96
CA MET A 60 -1.41 8.00 -4.26
C MET A 60 -2.35 8.21 -3.07
N ALA A 61 -1.90 8.05 -1.83
CA ALA A 61 -2.78 8.12 -0.67
C ALA A 61 -3.19 9.58 -0.40
N PRO A 62 -4.49 9.86 -0.19
CA PRO A 62 -4.96 11.15 0.29
C PRO A 62 -4.31 11.54 1.62
N VAL A 63 -4.26 12.84 1.90
CA VAL A 63 -3.72 13.37 3.16
C VAL A 63 -4.90 13.72 4.07
N CYS A 64 -4.85 13.30 5.32
CA CYS A 64 -5.81 13.71 6.34
C CYS A 64 -5.68 15.22 6.60
N GLU A 65 -6.77 15.96 6.46
CA GLU A 65 -6.76 17.41 6.64
C GLU A 65 -6.58 17.88 8.10
N HIS A 66 -6.69 16.96 9.07
CA HIS A 66 -6.48 17.26 10.48
C HIS A 66 -5.04 16.98 10.93
N CYS A 67 -4.60 15.73 10.81
CA CYS A 67 -3.32 15.28 11.34
C CYS A 67 -2.22 15.11 10.29
N SER A 68 -2.51 15.41 9.02
CA SER A 68 -1.56 15.35 7.90
C SER A 68 -0.95 13.97 7.61
N CYS A 69 -1.45 12.89 8.22
CA CYS A 69 -1.02 11.55 7.87
C CYS A 69 -1.61 11.11 6.50
N ARG A 70 -0.94 10.16 5.85
CA ARG A 70 -1.47 9.49 4.66
C ARG A 70 -2.58 8.52 5.04
N ILE A 71 -3.70 8.58 4.33
CA ILE A 71 -4.86 7.71 4.53
C ILE A 71 -4.62 6.42 3.74
N VAL A 72 -4.19 5.37 4.45
CA VAL A 72 -3.90 4.05 3.87
C VAL A 72 -5.09 3.08 4.01
N GLY A 73 -5.90 3.26 5.06
CA GLY A 73 -7.10 2.45 5.34
C GLY A 73 -8.41 3.17 4.94
N HIS A 74 -9.53 2.71 5.49
CA HIS A 74 -10.83 3.35 5.28
C HIS A 74 -10.89 4.73 5.97
N GLY A 75 -10.59 5.78 5.21
CA GLY A 75 -10.77 7.15 5.65
C GLY A 75 -12.24 7.57 5.70
N VAL A 76 -12.49 8.75 6.24
CA VAL A 76 -13.79 9.40 6.28
C VAL A 76 -13.78 10.57 5.28
N ALA A 77 -14.76 10.61 4.39
CA ALA A 77 -15.01 11.74 3.51
C ALA A 77 -16.24 12.53 3.99
N VAL A 78 -16.10 13.84 4.20
CA VAL A 78 -17.19 14.74 4.59
C VAL A 78 -17.08 16.02 3.79
N ASP A 79 -18.14 16.40 3.08
CA ASP A 79 -18.20 17.66 2.31
C ASP A 79 -16.97 17.90 1.39
N GLY A 80 -16.47 16.84 0.75
CA GLY A 80 -15.30 16.89 -0.14
C GLY A 80 -13.94 16.88 0.57
N ARG A 81 -13.93 16.78 1.91
CA ARG A 81 -12.74 16.75 2.76
C ARG A 81 -12.40 15.33 3.20
N TRP A 82 -11.12 15.04 3.42
CA TRP A 82 -10.63 13.71 3.73
C TRP A 82 -9.96 13.62 5.11
N TYR A 83 -10.31 12.57 5.87
CA TYR A 83 -9.76 12.31 7.20
C TYR A 83 -9.38 10.85 7.38
N CYS A 84 -8.33 10.58 8.14
CA CYS A 84 -7.90 9.20 8.42
C CYS A 84 -8.85 8.43 9.33
N CYS A 85 -9.67 9.14 10.13
CA CYS A 85 -10.63 8.51 11.04
C CYS A 85 -11.72 9.50 11.49
N ALA A 86 -12.76 8.97 12.12
CA ALA A 86 -13.88 9.76 12.63
C ALA A 86 -13.48 10.77 13.73
N HIS A 87 -12.41 10.51 14.49
CA HIS A 87 -11.91 11.48 15.48
C HIS A 87 -11.36 12.74 14.78
N CYS A 88 -10.48 12.58 13.79
CA CYS A 88 -9.93 13.68 13.01
C CYS A 88 -11.02 14.51 12.30
N ALA A 89 -12.06 13.84 11.78
CA ALA A 89 -13.19 14.51 11.17
C ALA A 89 -13.98 15.35 12.19
N ARG A 90 -14.27 14.82 13.38
CA ARG A 90 -15.00 15.55 14.44
C ARG A 90 -14.22 16.76 14.96
N GLU A 91 -12.92 16.59 15.21
CA GLU A 91 -12.02 17.70 15.59
C GLU A 91 -11.94 18.79 14.52
N SER A 92 -12.24 18.43 13.26
CA SER A 92 -12.29 19.37 12.14
C SER A 92 -13.70 19.93 11.86
N GLY A 93 -14.66 19.69 12.75
CA GLY A 93 -16.01 20.26 12.70
C GLY A 93 -17.05 19.44 11.93
N ALA A 94 -16.75 18.23 11.48
CA ALA A 94 -17.73 17.39 10.80
C ALA A 94 -18.74 16.79 11.80
N THR A 95 -20.03 17.10 11.60
CA THR A 95 -21.12 16.72 12.51
C THR A 95 -21.85 15.44 12.10
N ALA A 96 -21.81 15.07 10.82
CA ALA A 96 -22.42 13.86 10.27
C ALA A 96 -21.33 12.90 9.78
N ILE A 97 -20.77 12.11 10.70
CA ILE A 97 -19.76 11.09 10.37
C ILE A 97 -20.35 9.71 10.62
N VAL A 98 -20.50 8.93 9.56
CA VAL A 98 -20.77 7.50 9.65
C VAL A 98 -19.51 6.77 9.24
N ASP A 99 -18.87 6.11 10.22
CA ASP A 99 -17.83 5.13 9.94
C ASP A 99 -18.49 3.91 9.30
N ARG A 100 -18.15 3.60 8.05
CA ARG A 100 -18.75 2.48 7.31
C ARG A 100 -17.72 1.39 7.05
N GLU A 101 -17.40 0.63 8.08
CA GLU A 101 -16.88 -0.74 7.92
C GLU A 101 -18.07 -1.66 7.58
N SER A 102 -18.50 -1.69 6.31
CA SER A 102 -19.45 -2.73 5.86
C SER A 102 -18.69 -3.94 5.35
N ALA A 103 -18.18 -4.77 6.25
CA ALA A 103 -17.99 -6.18 5.94
C ALA A 103 -19.38 -6.85 5.85
N PRO A 104 -19.69 -7.63 4.81
CA PRO A 104 -20.94 -8.39 4.78
C PRO A 104 -20.85 -9.51 5.82
N GLY A 105 -21.35 -9.29 7.05
CA GLY A 105 -21.54 -10.40 8.01
C GLY A 105 -21.41 -10.15 9.52
N GLY A 106 -21.23 -8.91 10.02
CA GLY A 106 -21.11 -8.67 11.47
C GLY A 106 -22.48 -8.58 12.18
N ARG A 107 -22.89 -9.63 12.89
CA ARG A 107 -24.02 -9.59 13.84
C ARG A 107 -23.65 -8.75 15.08
N ARG A 108 -24.67 -8.07 15.61
CA ARG A 108 -24.67 -7.15 16.76
C ARG A 108 -24.21 -7.81 18.06
#